data_AF-A0A2V7HZN3-F1
#
_entry.id   AF-A0A2V7HZN3-F1
#
_cell.length_a   1.000
_cell.length_b   1.000
_cell.length_c   1.000
_cell.angle_alpha   90.00
_cell.angle_beta   90.00
_cell.angle_gamma   90.00
#
_symmetry.space_group_name_H-M   'P 1'
#
loop_
_entity.id
_entity.type
_entity.pdbx_description
1 polymer ?
#
loop_
_entity_poly.entity_id
_entity_poly.type
_entity_poly.pdbx_seq_one_letter_code
_entity_poly.pdbx_strand_id
1 'polypeptide(L)' 'MGDVLSAGQARGIRRFRAYVLADNERMLRLLRTRVQILERKLEEGVVALTFAPRGDGPPDGSPLTREPR' A
#
# COMPACT_ATOMS: atom_id res chain seq x y z
N MET A 1 11.64 -7.08 -1.77
CA MET A 1 10.22 -6.73 -1.54
C MET A 1 9.32 -7.18 -2.69
N GLY A 2 9.79 -7.17 -3.94
CA GLY A 2 9.00 -7.54 -5.11
C GLY A 2 8.37 -8.94 -5.03
N ASP A 3 9.11 -9.93 -4.55
CA ASP A 3 8.66 -11.33 -4.48
C ASP A 3 7.44 -11.53 -3.56
N VAL A 4 7.45 -10.93 -2.37
CA VAL A 4 6.33 -11.04 -1.42
C VAL A 4 5.08 -10.36 -1.94
N LEU A 5 5.22 -9.18 -2.56
CA LEU A 5 4.08 -8.44 -3.13
C LEU A 5 3.52 -9.14 -4.36
N SER A 6 4.37 -9.71 -5.21
CA SER A 6 3.95 -10.49 -6.39
C SER A 6 3.25 -11.78 -5.98
N ALA A 7 3.82 -12.54 -5.02
CA ALA A 7 3.21 -13.75 -4.50
C ALA A 7 1.86 -13.49 -3.80
N GLY A 8 1.75 -12.37 -3.06
CA GLY A 8 0.48 -11.96 -2.46
C GLY A 8 -0.58 -11.63 -3.51
N GLN A 9 -0.22 -10.87 -4.54
CA GLN A 9 -1.14 -10.53 -5.63
C GLN A 9 -1.59 -11.77 -6.41
N ALA A 10 -0.69 -12.73 -6.67
CA ALA A 10 -1.05 -14.00 -7.30
C ALA A 10 -2.09 -14.80 -6.50
N ARG A 11 -2.19 -14.55 -5.19
CA ARG A 11 -3.18 -15.13 -4.27
C ARG A 11 -4.39 -14.22 -4.02
N GLY A 12 -4.53 -13.12 -4.76
CA GLY A 12 -5.63 -12.16 -4.62
C GLY A 12 -5.48 -11.16 -3.46
N ILE A 13 -4.34 -11.15 -2.77
CA ILE A 13 -4.08 -10.23 -1.65
C ILE A 13 -3.79 -8.84 -2.20
N ARG A 14 -4.63 -7.86 -1.83
CA ARG A 14 -4.53 -6.47 -2.30
C ARG A 14 -4.04 -5.48 -1.25
N ARG A 15 -4.11 -5.85 0.03
CA ARG A 15 -3.71 -5.00 1.16
C ARG A 15 -2.76 -5.76 2.07
N PHE A 16 -1.70 -5.08 2.47
CA PHE A 16 -0.64 -5.59 3.32
C PHE A 16 -0.54 -4.71 4.55
N ARG A 17 -0.14 -5.30 5.67
CA ARG A 17 0.11 -4.59 6.91
C ARG A 17 1.52 -4.87 7.41
N ALA A 18 2.23 -3.84 7.85
CA ALA A 18 3.54 -3.96 8.48
C ALA A 18 3.58 -3.15 9.78
N TYR A 19 4.37 -3.64 10.72
CA TYR A 19 4.69 -2.97 11.97
C TYR A 19 6.20 -2.74 11.98
N VAL A 20 6.61 -1.49 12.11
CA VAL A 20 8.01 -1.09 11.96
C VAL A 20 8.35 -0.17 13.13
N LEU A 21 9.46 -0.41 13.82
CA LEU A 21 9.93 0.52 14.86
C LEU A 21 10.09 1.93 14.27
N ALA A 22 9.69 2.95 15.02
CA ALA A 22 9.69 4.34 14.58
C ALA A 22 11.08 4.84 14.18
N ASP A 23 12.13 4.27 14.78
CA ASP A 23 13.53 4.61 14.49
C ASP A 23 14.11 3.82 13.31
N ASN A 24 13.37 2.85 12.74
CA ASN A 24 13.84 2.07 11.60
C ASN A 24 13.62 2.84 10.28
N GLU A 25 14.34 3.95 10.17
CA GLU A 25 14.29 4.89 9.05
C GLU A 25 14.54 4.19 7.70
N ARG A 26 15.40 3.18 7.67
CA ARG A 26 15.68 2.39 6.47
C ARG A 26 14.42 1.67 5.98
N MET A 27 13.71 0.97 6.85
CA MET A 27 12.49 0.22 6.50
C MET A 27 11.33 1.17 6.17
N LEU A 28 11.18 2.24 6.94
CA LEU A 28 10.16 3.27 6.70
C LEU A 28 10.37 3.95 5.33
N ARG A 29 11.61 4.27 4.96
CA ARG A 29 11.96 4.83 3.66
C ARG A 29 11.71 3.84 2.52
N LEU A 30 12.04 2.56 2.70
CA LEU A 30 11.76 1.53 1.71
C LEU A 30 10.25 1.41 1.43
N LEU A 31 9.44 1.36 2.48
CA LEU A 31 7.98 1.29 2.35
C LEU A 31 7.43 2.54 1.65
N ARG A 32 7.81 3.73 2.10
CA ARG A 32 7.40 5.00 1.47
C ARG A 32 7.73 5.10 -0.02
N THR A 33 8.82 4.46 -0.48
CA THR A 33 9.28 4.57 -1.87
C THR A 33 8.72 3.48 -2.79
N ARG A 34 8.41 2.29 -2.25
CA ARG A 34 8.06 1.11 -3.07
C ARG A 34 6.57 0.75 -3.10
N VAL A 35 5.77 1.23 -2.14
CA VAL A 35 4.35 0.86 -2.02
C VAL A 35 3.46 2.09 -1.88
N GLN A 36 2.16 1.92 -2.09
CA GLN A 36 1.17 2.93 -1.80
C GLN A 36 0.73 2.79 -0.33
N ILE A 37 1.08 3.75 0.52
CA ILE A 37 0.61 3.78 1.90
C ILE A 37 -0.86 4.22 1.92
N LEU A 38 -1.72 3.38 2.49
CA LEU A 38 -3.14 3.64 2.66
C LEU A 38 -3.44 4.22 4.04
N GLU A 39 -2.78 3.68 5.07
CA GLU A 39 -2.94 4.12 6.45
C GLU A 39 -1.60 4.06 7.18
N ARG A 40 -1.37 5.03 8.07
CA ARG A 40 -0.20 5.08 8.95
C ARG A 40 -0.65 5.48 10.35
N LYS A 41 -0.24 4.70 11.34
CA LYS A 41 -0.47 4.98 12.76
C LYS A 41 0.82 4.79 13.55
N LEU A 42 1.13 5.69 14.47
CA LEU A 42 2.27 5.60 15.38
C LEU A 42 1.74 5.36 16.79
N GLU A 43 2.11 4.23 17.38
CA GLU A 43 1.71 3.83 18.74
C GLU A 43 2.92 3.23 19.45
N GLU A 44 3.25 3.74 20.64
CA GLU A 44 4.30 3.18 21.50
C GLU A 44 5.65 2.93 20.79
N GLY A 45 6.05 3.84 19.89
CA GLY A 45 7.29 3.72 19.13
C GLY A 45 7.22 2.72 17.96
N VAL A 46 6.04 2.24 17.60
CA VAL A 46 5.79 1.38 16.44
C VAL A 46 4.94 2.12 15.42
N VAL A 47 5.39 2.14 14.19
CA VAL A 47 4.64 2.61 13.03
C VAL A 47 3.92 1.43 12.40
N ALA A 48 2.61 1.36 12.59
CA ALA A 48 1.73 0.48 11.86
C ALA A 48 1.39 1.10 10.49
N LEU A 49 1.63 0.36 9.42
CA LEU A 49 1.38 0.78 8.04
C LEU A 49 0.47 -0.22 7.35
N THR A 50 -0.62 0.26 6.78
CA THR A 50 -1.41 -0.49 5.79
C THR A 50 -1.05 0.04 4.41
N PHE A 51 -0.73 -0.85 3.48
CA PHE A 51 -0.28 -0.46 2.15
C PHE A 51 -0.73 -1.44 1.08
N ALA A 52 -0.80 -0.95 -0.15
CA ALA A 52 -1.01 -1.76 -1.34
C ALA A 52 0.26 -1.74 -2.19
N PRO A 53 0.53 -2.79 -3.00
CA PRO A 53 1.52 -2.70 -4.05
C PRO A 53 1.22 -1.46 -4.89
N ARG A 54 2.26 -0.77 -5.35
CA ARG A 54 2.11 0.29 -6.34
C ARG A 54 1.74 -0.38 -7.67
N GLY A 55 0.49 -0.77 -7.82
CA GLY A 55 -0.10 -1.07 -9.10
C GLY A 55 -0.34 0.23 -9.84
N ASP A 56 -0.14 0.20 -11.15
CA ASP A 56 -0.91 1.01 -12.10
C ASP A 56 -2.31 1.23 -11.54
N GLY A 57 -2.82 2.46 -11.55
CA GLY A 57 -4.03 2.85 -10.82
C GLY A 57 -5.20 1.86 -11.03
N PRO A 58 -6.25 1.91 -10.21
CA PRO A 58 -7.45 1.15 -10.52
C PRO A 58 -7.79 1.38 -12.01
N PRO A 59 -8.12 0.36 -12.84
CA PRO A 59 -8.97 0.66 -13.98
C PRO A 59 -10.21 1.24 -13.32
N ASP A 60 -10.33 2.56 -13.42
CA ASP A 60 -11.46 3.31 -12.92
C ASP A 60 -12.69 2.61 -13.51
N GLY A 61 -13.32 1.77 -12.69
CA GLY A 61 -14.58 1.11 -13.00
C GLY A 61 -15.74 2.07 -12.83
N SER A 62 -15.46 3.38 -12.87
CA SER A 62 -16.45 4.43 -13.03
C SER A 62 -16.42 4.80 -14.51
N PRO A 63 -17.29 4.23 -15.37
CA PRO A 63 -17.73 5.05 -16.48
C PRO A 63 -18.33 6.28 -15.82
N LEU A 64 -17.67 7.43 -15.99
CA LEU A 64 -18.36 8.71 -15.96
C LEU A 64 -19.65 8.50 -16.75
N THR A 65 -20.76 8.38 -16.04
CA THR A 65 -22.06 8.75 -16.58
C THR A 65 -21.94 10.23 -16.90
N ARG A 66 -21.34 10.52 -18.05
CA ARG A 66 -21.72 11.65 -18.86
C ARG A 66 -23.16 11.34 -19.23
N GLU A 67 -24.09 11.93 -18.50
CA GLU A 67 -25.39 12.27 -19.09
C GLU A 67 -25.16 13.52 -19.94
N PRO A 68 -25.21 13.41 -21.28
CA PRO A 68 -25.63 14.52 -22.10
C PRO A 68 -27.14 14.43 -22.28
N ARG A 69 -27.90 15.28 -21.59
CA ARG A 69 -28.97 16.11 -22.16
C ARG A 69 -29.71 16.90 -21.10
#